data_AF-A0A9X1IF79-F1
#
_entry.id   AF-A0A9X1IF79-F1
#
_cell.length_a   1.000
_cell.length_b   1.000
_cell.length_c   1.000
_cell.angle_alpha   90.00
_cell.angle_beta   90.00
_cell.angle_gamma   90.00
#
_symmetry.space_group_name_H-M   'P 1'
#
loop_
_entity.id
_entity.type
_entity.pdbx_description
1 polymer ?
#
loop_
_entity_poly.entity_id
_entity_poly.type
_entity_poly.pdbx_seq_one_letter_code
_entity_poly.pdbx_strand_id
1 'polypeptide(L)'
;MSRHSVRCGDHADAGDPEEEWLVEGFASAEAAQEYARRFIRAQIEDLRREAGSPEELAAMYRRWGEYAVTPGFDAEAWVAHCIANPAARRQDTDYAALEPRS
;
A
#
# COMPACT_ATOMS: atom_id res chain seq x y z
N MET A 1 -20.36 -9.83 12.92
CA MET A 1 -19.89 -9.51 11.55
C MET A 1 -18.38 -9.50 11.59
N SER A 2 -17.70 -10.26 10.74
CA SER A 2 -16.24 -10.21 10.65
C SER A 2 -15.86 -8.81 10.17
N ARG A 3 -15.04 -8.09 10.93
CA ARG A 3 -14.45 -6.83 10.46
C ARG A 3 -13.37 -7.17 9.44
N HIS A 4 -13.19 -6.32 8.42
CA HIS A 4 -12.15 -6.51 7.41
C HIS A 4 -10.82 -5.94 7.91
N SER A 5 -9.72 -6.48 7.41
CA SER A 5 -8.37 -6.06 7.76
C SER A 5 -7.46 -5.92 6.54
N VAL A 6 -6.38 -5.18 6.73
CA VAL A 6 -5.28 -5.06 5.78
C VAL A 6 -4.01 -5.45 6.51
N ARG A 7 -3.23 -6.35 5.92
CA ARG A 7 -1.91 -6.70 6.41
C ARG A 7 -0.87 -5.86 5.68
N CYS A 8 -0.07 -5.14 6.43
CA CYS A 8 1.01 -4.32 5.94
C CYS A 8 2.35 -4.85 6.46
N GLY A 9 3.42 -4.47 5.79
CA GLY A 9 4.79 -4.86 6.11
C GLY A 9 5.73 -4.23 5.10
N ASP A 10 7.03 -4.32 5.34
CA ASP A 10 8.03 -3.94 4.34
C ASP A 10 8.54 -5.14 3.53
N HIS A 11 9.00 -4.87 2.31
CA HIS A 11 9.54 -5.91 1.45
C HIS A 11 10.92 -6.42 1.88
N ALA A 12 11.65 -5.71 2.74
CA ALA A 12 12.97 -6.11 3.18
C ALA A 12 12.90 -7.26 4.21
N ASP A 13 11.86 -7.23 5.05
CA ASP A 13 11.60 -8.15 6.15
C ASP A 13 10.32 -8.99 5.91
N ALA A 14 9.89 -9.10 4.65
CA ALA A 14 8.69 -9.82 4.26
C ALA A 14 8.69 -11.28 4.76
N GLY A 15 7.67 -11.64 5.54
CA GLY A 15 7.53 -12.95 6.17
C GLY A 15 8.06 -13.03 7.60
N ASP A 16 8.68 -11.96 8.12
CA ASP A 16 8.90 -11.77 9.55
C ASP A 16 7.60 -11.28 10.21
N PRO A 17 6.96 -12.08 11.09
CA PRO A 17 5.72 -11.69 11.74
C PRO A 17 5.88 -10.53 12.73
N GLU A 18 7.11 -10.18 13.15
CA GLU A 18 7.35 -9.05 14.04
C GLU A 18 7.38 -7.70 13.28
N GLU A 19 7.67 -7.74 11.98
CA GLU A 19 7.72 -6.56 11.09
C GLU A 19 6.43 -6.39 10.27
N GLU A 20 5.52 -7.38 10.30
CA GLU A 20 4.17 -7.26 9.75
C GLU A 20 3.18 -6.69 10.78
N TRP A 21 2.30 -5.77 10.35
CA TRP A 21 1.21 -5.27 11.18
C TRP A 21 -0.15 -5.41 10.50
N LEU A 22 -1.20 -5.47 11.33
CA LEU A 22 -2.59 -5.56 10.88
C LEU A 22 -3.32 -4.26 11.18
N VAL A 23 -3.91 -3.68 10.15
CA VAL A 23 -4.90 -2.61 10.28
C VAL A 23 -6.27 -3.27 10.27
N GLU A 24 -6.93 -3.30 11.41
CA GLU A 24 -8.23 -3.95 11.58
C GLU A 24 -9.35 -2.95 11.73
N GLY A 25 -10.58 -3.38 11.45
CA GLY A 25 -11.77 -2.61 11.78
C GLY A 25 -12.52 -2.00 10.60
N PHE A 26 -12.10 -2.29 9.37
CA PHE A 26 -12.75 -1.77 8.17
C PHE A 26 -14.20 -2.28 8.06
N ALA A 27 -15.10 -1.35 7.72
CA ALA A 27 -16.54 -1.61 7.63
C ALA A 27 -16.93 -2.49 6.44
N SER A 28 -16.09 -2.58 5.40
CA SER A 28 -16.29 -3.42 4.24
C SER A 28 -14.97 -3.83 3.58
N ALA A 29 -15.03 -4.78 2.65
CA ALA A 29 -13.89 -5.17 1.82
C ALA A 29 -13.40 -3.98 0.98
N GLU A 30 -14.32 -3.21 0.38
CA GLU A 30 -13.99 -2.04 -0.43
C GLU A 30 -13.24 -0.98 0.37
N ALA A 31 -13.60 -0.78 1.64
CA ALA A 31 -12.88 0.15 2.52
C ALA A 31 -11.44 -0.31 2.80
N ALA A 32 -11.24 -1.61 3.05
CA ALA A 32 -9.91 -2.19 3.24
C ALA A 32 -9.07 -2.11 1.93
N GLN A 33 -9.68 -2.37 0.78
CA GLN A 33 -9.02 -2.26 -0.51
C GLN A 33 -8.63 -0.82 -0.85
N GLU A 34 -9.49 0.15 -0.56
CA GLU A 34 -9.18 1.57 -0.77
C GLU A 34 -8.06 2.05 0.14
N TYR A 35 -8.00 1.58 1.40
CA TYR A 35 -6.85 1.81 2.27
C TYR A 35 -5.57 1.24 1.64
N ALA A 36 -5.58 -0.03 1.24
CA ALA A 36 -4.41 -0.69 0.64
C ALA A 36 -3.93 0.03 -0.63
N ARG A 37 -4.86 0.53 -1.46
CA ARG A 37 -4.52 1.32 -2.65
C ARG A 37 -3.76 2.60 -2.30
N ARG A 38 -4.26 3.38 -1.35
CA ARG A 38 -3.63 4.65 -0.95
C ARG A 38 -2.32 4.43 -0.22
N PHE A 39 -2.24 3.37 0.58
CA PHE A 39 -1.03 2.96 1.28
C PHE A 39 0.11 2.68 0.28
N ILE A 40 -0.11 1.75 -0.64
CA ILE A 40 0.87 1.43 -1.69
C ILE A 40 1.20 2.66 -2.54
N ARG A 41 0.20 3.47 -2.91
CA ARG A 41 0.43 4.67 -3.72
C ARG A 41 1.29 5.69 -2.97
N ALA A 42 1.10 5.88 -1.66
CA ALA A 42 1.96 6.75 -0.86
C ALA A 42 3.42 6.29 -0.91
N GLN A 43 3.67 5.00 -0.74
CA GLN A 43 5.01 4.41 -0.79
C GLN A 43 5.68 4.59 -2.16
N ILE A 44 4.94 4.33 -3.24
CA ILE A 44 5.44 4.55 -4.60
C ILE A 44 5.79 6.03 -4.83
N GLU A 45 4.96 6.97 -4.37
CA GLU A 45 5.21 8.40 -4.57
C GLU A 45 6.34 8.96 -3.69
N ASP A 46 6.60 8.36 -2.52
CA ASP A 46 7.77 8.71 -1.72
C ASP A 46 9.07 8.22 -2.39
N LEU A 47 9.11 6.95 -2.84
CA LEU A 47 10.27 6.41 -3.57
C LEU A 47 10.50 7.09 -4.93
N ARG A 48 9.42 7.54 -5.60
CA ARG A 48 9.50 8.24 -6.90
C ARG A 48 10.38 9.49 -6.84
N ARG A 49 10.48 10.14 -5.69
CA ARG A 49 11.33 11.34 -5.53
C ARG A 49 12.82 11.04 -5.68
N GLU A 50 13.21 9.78 -5.48
CA GLU A 50 14.59 9.31 -5.52
C GLU A 50 14.89 8.50 -6.79
N ALA A 51 13.88 7.86 -7.38
CA ALA A 51 14.03 7.05 -8.58
C ALA A 51 14.26 7.89 -9.85
N GLY A 52 15.22 7.49 -10.68
CA GLY A 52 15.52 8.10 -11.98
C GLY A 52 14.70 7.52 -13.15
N SER A 53 14.09 6.35 -12.99
CA SER A 53 13.23 5.74 -14.02
C SER A 53 12.10 4.87 -13.43
N PRO A 54 11.06 4.51 -14.23
CA PRO A 54 10.03 3.56 -13.80
C PRO A 54 10.58 2.19 -13.41
N GLU A 55 11.59 1.69 -14.10
CA GLU A 55 12.24 0.41 -13.82
C GLU A 55 13.01 0.46 -12.50
N GLU A 56 13.71 1.56 -12.25
CA GLU A 56 14.38 1.82 -10.97
C GLU A 56 13.35 1.90 -9.85
N LEU A 57 12.27 2.66 -10.01
CA LEU A 57 11.19 2.76 -9.03
C LEU A 57 10.59 1.39 -8.69
N ALA A 58 10.35 0.54 -9.69
CA ALA A 58 9.89 -0.83 -9.48
C ALA A 58 10.89 -1.69 -8.69
N ALA A 59 12.19 -1.49 -8.92
CA ALA A 59 13.25 -2.18 -8.18
C ALA A 59 13.37 -1.66 -6.74
N MET A 60 13.27 -0.34 -6.53
CA MET A 60 13.28 0.29 -5.21
C MET A 60 12.11 -0.21 -4.37
N TYR A 61 10.90 -0.19 -4.92
CA TYR A 61 9.71 -0.63 -4.20
C TYR A 61 9.79 -2.11 -3.79
N ARG A 62 10.26 -3.00 -4.67
CA ARG A 62 10.42 -4.42 -4.33
C ARG A 62 11.51 -4.70 -3.30
N ARG A 63 12.40 -3.73 -3.04
CA ARG A 63 13.52 -3.89 -2.12
C ARG A 63 13.31 -3.20 -0.79
N TRP A 64 12.62 -2.06 -0.79
CA TRP A 64 12.50 -1.16 0.36
C TRP A 64 11.09 -0.60 0.56
N GLY A 65 10.16 -0.87 -0.37
CA GLY A 65 8.79 -0.39 -0.26
C GLY A 65 7.98 -1.19 0.74
N GLU A 66 6.96 -0.54 1.29
CA GLU A 66 5.96 -1.22 2.12
C GLU A 66 4.80 -1.74 1.27
N TYR A 67 4.33 -2.95 1.57
CA TYR A 67 3.19 -3.58 0.91
C TYR A 67 1.93 -3.49 1.77
N ALA A 68 0.78 -3.65 1.10
CA ALA A 68 -0.51 -3.85 1.74
C ALA A 68 -1.26 -4.99 1.03
N VAL A 69 -1.77 -5.94 1.81
CA VAL A 69 -2.49 -7.12 1.32
C VAL A 69 -3.84 -7.24 2.02
N THR A 70 -4.89 -7.44 1.23
CA THR A 70 -6.25 -7.67 1.72
C THR A 70 -7.03 -8.53 0.71
N PRO A 71 -8.03 -9.34 1.12
CA PRO A 71 -8.76 -10.18 0.20
C PRO A 71 -9.37 -9.44 -1.00
N GLY A 72 -9.18 -10.00 -2.20
CA GLY A 72 -9.72 -9.46 -3.44
C GLY A 72 -8.97 -8.24 -4.00
N PHE A 73 -7.82 -7.89 -3.45
CA PHE A 73 -6.97 -6.81 -3.95
C PHE A 73 -5.73 -7.35 -4.66
N ASP A 74 -5.56 -6.95 -5.92
CA ASP A 74 -4.37 -7.24 -6.71
C ASP A 74 -3.33 -6.13 -6.50
N ALA A 75 -2.45 -6.33 -5.53
CA ALA A 75 -1.41 -5.36 -5.17
C ALA A 75 -0.37 -5.20 -6.28
N GLU A 76 -0.01 -6.27 -7.00
CA GLU A 76 1.01 -6.23 -8.04
C GLU A 76 0.54 -5.38 -9.24
N ALA A 77 -0.69 -5.63 -9.71
CA ALA A 77 -1.29 -4.82 -10.76
C ALA A 77 -1.43 -3.34 -10.33
N TRP A 78 -1.76 -3.10 -9.06
CA TRP A 78 -1.89 -1.75 -8.53
C TRP A 78 -0.55 -1.00 -8.43
N VAL A 79 0.52 -1.68 -8.02
CA VAL A 79 1.89 -1.13 -8.02
C VAL A 79 2.28 -0.70 -9.43
N ALA A 80 2.09 -1.57 -10.42
CA ALA A 80 2.38 -1.25 -11.82
C ALA A 80 1.57 -0.02 -12.30
N HIS A 81 0.28 0.05 -11.93
CA HIS A 81 -0.56 1.21 -12.22
C HIS A 81 0.00 2.50 -11.58
N CYS A 82 0.39 2.47 -10.30
CA CYS A 82 0.92 3.64 -9.61
C CYS A 82 2.23 4.11 -10.24
N ILE A 83 3.15 3.21 -10.59
CA ILE A 83 4.42 3.56 -11.25
C ILE A 83 4.15 4.32 -12.56
N ALA A 84 3.21 3.84 -13.38
CA ALA A 84 2.83 4.45 -14.65
C ALA A 84 1.97 5.72 -14.50
N ASN A 85 1.25 5.89 -13.40
CA ASN A 85 0.27 6.97 -13.19
C ASN A 85 0.54 7.67 -11.84
N PRO A 86 1.40 8.72 -11.84
CA PRO A 86 1.70 9.48 -10.63
C PRO A 86 0.43 10.02 -9.96
N ALA A 87 0.46 10.11 -8.63
CA ALA A 87 -0.65 10.69 -7.87
C ALA A 87 -0.89 12.15 -8.29
N ALA A 88 -2.16 12.53 -8.47
CA ALA A 88 -2.52 13.88 -8.89
C ALA A 88 -2.95 14.76 -7.70
N ARG A 89 -3.41 14.13 -6.61
CA ARG A 89 -3.98 14.82 -5.45
C ARG A 89 -3.53 14.16 -4.16
N ARG A 90 -3.43 14.94 -3.08
CA ARG A 90 -3.09 14.46 -1.73
C ARG A 90 -3.98 13.29 -1.28
N GLN A 91 -5.27 13.35 -1.57
CA GLN A 91 -6.23 12.29 -1.22
C GLN A 91 -5.91 10.92 -1.83
N ASP A 92 -5.10 10.87 -2.89
CA ASP A 92 -4.73 9.60 -3.55
C ASP A 92 -3.66 8.84 -2.74
N THR A 93 -2.98 9.50 -1.81
CA THR A 93 -1.95 8.94 -0.92
C THR A 93 -2.32 9.01 0.56
N ASP A 94 -3.37 9.73 0.92
CA ASP A 94 -3.81 9.90 2.32
C ASP A 94 -4.58 8.66 2.80
N TYR A 95 -3.83 7.59 3.09
CA TYR A 95 -4.35 6.33 3.66
C TYR A 95 -4.70 6.48 5.15
N ALA A 96 -3.97 7.33 5.89
CA ALA A 96 -4.21 7.58 7.31
C ALA A 96 -5.62 8.15 7.57
N ALA A 97 -6.15 8.95 6.64
CA ALA A 97 -7.53 9.43 6.71
C ALA A 97 -8.59 8.30 6.66
N LEU A 98 -8.21 7.10 6.23
CA LEU A 98 -9.09 5.92 6.11
C LEU A 98 -8.90 4.90 7.24
N GLU A 99 -7.97 5.13 8.17
CA GLU A 99 -7.78 4.20 9.29
C GLU A 99 -9.06 4.08 10.12
N PRO A 100 -9.51 2.85 10.44
CA PRO A 100 -10.66 2.65 11.30
C PRO A 100 -10.41 3.29 12.67
N ARG A 101 -11.29 4.19 13.09
CA ARG A 101 -11.25 4.72 14.46
C ARG A 101 -11.84 3.67 15.40
N SER A 102 -11.07 3.32 16.42
CA SER A 102 -11.48 2.48 17.56
C SER A 102 -12.65 3.08 18.33
#